data_AF-A0A3A9EP70-F1
#
_entry.id   AF-A0A3A9EP70-F1
#
_cell.length_a   1.000
_cell.length_b   1.000
_cell.length_c   1.000
_cell.angle_alpha   90.00
_cell.angle_beta   90.00
_cell.angle_gamma   90.00
#
_symmetry.space_group_name_H-M   'P 1'
#
loop_
_entity.id
_entity.type
_entity.pdbx_description
1 polymer ?
#
loop_
_entity_poly.entity_id
_entity_poly.type
_entity_poly.pdbx_seq_one_letter_code
_entity_poly.pdbx_strand_id
1 'polypeptide(L)'
;MYDRKSDYALNKTDPDAIVFKTATGAYIRLHREDFSSEEEFDRWKGWSDEDYRVVDVQNNAYTKQTVSLEGVPEQADSLSPEQLLIEQYDQLDREQFCRLLSEGINTCLSETQRRRLLKFYFEGQSEAEIAQAEKVAQPNIAESLWRAKEKLKKFFKKAI
;
A
#
# COMPACT_ATOMS: atom_id res chain seq x y z
N MET A 1 20.78 25.30 8.55
CA MET A 1 22.25 25.31 8.56
C MET A 1 22.65 26.53 7.76
N TYR A 2 23.46 27.45 8.31
CA TYR A 2 23.77 28.73 7.66
C TYR A 2 24.71 28.45 6.47
N ASP A 3 24.21 28.53 5.24
CA ASP A 3 25.06 28.33 4.06
C ASP A 3 25.85 29.61 3.80
N ARG A 4 27.17 29.56 4.02
CA ARG A 4 28.09 30.68 3.80
C ARG A 4 28.26 31.01 2.31
N LYS A 5 27.68 30.23 1.40
CA LYS A 5 27.70 30.43 -0.05
C LYS A 5 26.35 30.87 -0.64
N SER A 6 25.31 31.03 0.18
CA SER A 6 24.01 31.55 -0.29
C SER A 6 24.15 33.00 -0.79
N ASP A 7 23.39 33.35 -1.82
CA ASP A 7 23.34 34.71 -2.37
C ASP A 7 22.98 35.73 -1.27
N TYR A 8 22.12 35.33 -0.31
CA TYR A 8 21.80 36.12 0.88
C TYR A 8 23.03 36.35 1.78
N ALA A 9 23.83 35.31 2.02
CA ALA A 9 25.01 35.42 2.88
C ALA A 9 26.08 36.32 2.24
N LEU A 10 26.23 36.27 0.91
CA LEU A 10 27.15 37.12 0.17
C LEU A 10 26.71 38.59 0.18
N ASN A 11 25.43 38.87 -0.08
CA ASN A 11 24.87 40.23 -0.04
C ASN A 11 24.89 40.85 1.37
N LYS A 12 24.83 40.02 2.41
CA LYS A 12 24.91 40.47 3.80
C LYS A 12 26.33 40.73 4.30
N THR A 13 27.33 40.06 3.72
CA THR A 13 28.73 40.20 4.14
C THR A 13 29.35 41.50 3.62
N ASP A 14 28.81 42.05 2.53
CA ASP A 14 29.27 43.29 1.92
C ASP A 14 28.23 44.41 2.16
N PRO A 15 28.33 45.19 3.24
CA PRO A 15 27.36 46.24 3.54
C PRO A 15 27.45 47.43 2.58
N ASP A 16 28.57 47.57 1.87
CA ASP A 16 28.87 48.69 0.98
C ASP A 16 28.58 48.38 -0.50
N ALA A 17 28.00 47.20 -0.77
CA ALA A 17 27.60 46.80 -2.11
C ALA A 17 26.31 45.98 -2.11
N ILE A 18 25.60 46.02 -3.24
CA ILE A 18 24.55 45.06 -3.56
C ILE A 18 25.18 43.97 -4.44
N VAL A 19 25.19 42.74 -3.94
CA VAL A 19 25.77 41.57 -4.60
C VAL A 19 24.64 40.73 -5.20
N PHE A 20 24.67 40.53 -6.51
CA PHE A 20 23.71 39.66 -7.20
C PHE A 20 24.40 38.74 -8.21
N LYS A 21 23.74 37.63 -8.52
CA LYS A 21 24.22 36.62 -9.45
C LYS A 21 23.59 36.82 -10.82
N THR A 22 24.42 36.81 -11.86
CA THR A 22 23.95 36.88 -13.26
C THR A 22 23.44 35.51 -13.73
N ALA A 23 22.72 35.50 -14.85
CA ALA A 23 22.31 34.26 -15.52
C ALA A 23 23.50 33.36 -15.93
N THR A 24 24.69 33.94 -16.12
CA THR A 24 25.94 33.20 -16.41
C THR A 24 26.61 32.65 -15.14
N GLY A 25 26.05 32.90 -13.96
CA GLY A 25 26.56 32.43 -12.67
C GLY A 25 27.69 33.27 -12.07
N ALA A 26 28.03 34.41 -12.69
CA ALA A 26 29.00 35.35 -12.15
C ALA A 26 28.33 36.29 -11.12
N TYR A 27 29.09 36.72 -10.11
CA TYR A 27 28.61 37.69 -9.12
C TYR A 27 29.04 39.10 -9.51
N ILE A 28 28.07 40.01 -9.58
CA ILE A 28 28.30 41.45 -9.78
C ILE A 28 28.07 42.16 -8.44
N ARG A 29 28.90 43.16 -8.15
CA ARG A 29 28.77 44.05 -6.99
C ARG A 29 28.49 45.47 -7.49
N LEU A 30 27.41 46.07 -7.02
CA LEU A 30 27.12 47.48 -7.24
C LEU A 30 27.46 48.24 -5.98
N HIS A 31 28.46 49.11 -6.05
CA HIS A 31 28.91 49.92 -4.93
C HIS A 31 28.08 51.20 -4.82
N ARG A 32 28.18 51.89 -3.67
CA ARG A 32 27.47 53.15 -3.42
C ARG A 32 27.69 54.19 -4.53
N GLU A 33 28.88 54.19 -5.12
CA GLU A 33 29.32 55.09 -6.19
C GLU A 33 28.58 54.90 -7.51
N ASP A 34 27.95 53.73 -7.71
CA ASP A 34 27.20 53.39 -8.92
C ASP A 34 25.76 53.96 -8.90
N PHE A 35 25.35 54.59 -7.79
CA PHE A 35 24.00 55.12 -7.59
C PHE A 35 23.98 56.65 -7.60
N SER A 36 22.82 57.23 -7.94
CA SER A 36 22.66 58.69 -8.07
C SER A 36 22.65 59.40 -6.72
N SER A 37 22.32 58.68 -5.64
CA SER A 37 22.33 59.17 -4.25
C SER A 37 22.47 58.04 -3.23
N GLU A 38 22.89 58.39 -2.01
CA GLU A 38 22.97 57.45 -0.88
C GLU A 38 21.58 56.90 -0.49
N GLU A 39 20.55 57.74 -0.55
CA GLU A 39 19.15 57.33 -0.30
C GLU A 39 18.64 56.29 -1.32
N GLU A 40 19.07 56.41 -2.58
CA GLU A 40 18.74 55.44 -3.62
C GLU A 40 19.41 54.09 -3.35
N PHE A 41 20.69 54.11 -2.96
CA PHE A 41 21.41 52.90 -2.55
C PHE A 41 20.72 52.21 -1.36
N ASP A 42 20.40 52.94 -0.29
CA ASP A 42 19.78 52.37 0.90
C ASP A 42 18.42 51.72 0.60
N ARG A 43 17.63 52.34 -0.29
CA ARG A 43 16.35 51.77 -0.75
C ARG A 43 16.55 50.45 -1.49
N TRP A 44 17.48 50.39 -2.44
CA TRP A 44 17.75 49.17 -3.21
C TRP A 44 18.42 48.09 -2.36
N LYS A 45 19.31 48.48 -1.44
CA LYS A 45 19.96 47.56 -0.49
C LYS A 45 18.94 46.90 0.42
N GLY A 46 18.03 47.68 1.00
CA GLY A 46 16.96 47.17 1.85
C GLY A 46 16.02 46.22 1.11
N TRP A 47 15.66 46.55 -0.14
CA TRP A 47 14.84 45.66 -0.97
C TRP A 47 15.56 44.35 -1.30
N SER A 48 16.82 44.42 -1.71
CA SER A 48 17.64 43.25 -2.07
C SER A 48 17.89 42.32 -0.87
N ASP A 49 18.16 42.87 0.31
CA ASP A 49 18.38 42.07 1.51
C ASP A 49 17.14 41.28 1.92
N GLU A 50 15.95 41.88 1.77
CA GLU A 50 14.69 41.21 2.10
C GLU A 50 14.33 40.14 1.06
N ASP A 51 14.51 40.43 -0.23
CA ASP A 51 14.24 39.46 -1.31
C ASP A 51 15.11 38.20 -1.17
N TYR A 52 16.43 38.37 -0.98
CA TYR A 52 17.33 37.24 -0.77
C TYR A 52 17.04 36.46 0.51
N ARG A 53 16.60 37.13 1.57
CA ARG A 53 16.19 36.48 2.82
C ARG A 53 14.97 35.57 2.59
N VAL A 54 13.98 36.03 1.82
CA VAL A 54 12.77 35.24 1.51
C VAL A 54 13.12 34.00 0.70
N VAL A 55 13.94 34.15 -0.33
CA VAL A 55 14.37 33.04 -1.20
C VAL A 55 15.17 32.00 -0.41
N ASP A 56 16.11 32.42 0.45
CA ASP A 56 16.93 31.51 1.26
C ASP A 56 16.09 30.70 2.26
N VAL A 57 15.07 31.32 2.87
CA VAL A 57 14.13 30.64 3.77
C VAL A 57 13.29 29.60 3.03
N GLN A 58 12.78 29.94 1.83
CA GLN A 58 12.00 29.01 1.02
C GLN A 58 12.83 27.80 0.56
N ASN A 59 14.07 28.04 0.10
CA ASN A 59 14.95 26.95 -0.33
C ASN A 59 15.34 26.04 0.84
N ASN A 60 15.61 26.62 2.01
CA ASN A 60 15.85 25.85 3.23
C ASN A 60 14.63 25.04 3.69
N ALA A 61 13.41 25.57 3.54
CA ALA A 61 12.19 24.84 3.84
C ALA A 61 12.00 23.65 2.87
N TYR A 62 12.21 23.88 1.57
CA TYR A 62 12.12 22.84 0.55
C TYR A 62 13.13 21.71 0.80
N THR A 63 14.39 22.05 1.03
CA THR A 63 15.47 21.08 1.30
C THR A 63 15.23 20.24 2.56
N LYS A 64 14.58 20.82 3.59
CA LYS A 64 14.18 20.08 4.80
C LYS A 64 12.99 19.14 4.56
N GLN A 65 12.13 19.46 3.60
CA GLN A 65 10.92 18.69 3.29
C GLN A 65 11.19 17.57 2.26
N THR A 66 12.27 17.67 1.48
CA THR A 66 12.72 16.59 0.61
C THR A 66 13.45 15.53 1.42
N VAL A 67 12.76 14.42 1.74
CA VAL A 67 13.40 13.20 2.24
C VAL A 67 14.07 12.51 1.06
N SER A 68 15.36 12.17 1.19
CA SER A 68 16.08 11.43 0.16
C SER A 68 15.44 10.05 -0.03
N LEU A 69 15.06 9.70 -1.26
CA LEU A 69 14.46 8.41 -1.63
C LEU A 69 15.43 7.23 -1.45
N GLU A 70 16.71 7.51 -1.24
CA GLU A 70 17.83 6.56 -1.22
C GLU A 70 17.87 5.67 0.04
N GLY A 71 16.91 5.84 0.96
CA GLY A 71 16.78 5.04 2.18
C GLY A 71 15.44 4.32 2.32
N VAL A 72 14.58 4.34 1.31
CA VAL A 72 13.36 3.51 1.34
C VAL A 72 13.77 2.10 0.95
N PRO A 73 13.76 1.12 1.88
CA PRO A 73 13.97 -0.26 1.48
C PRO A 73 12.88 -0.61 0.47
N GLU A 74 13.30 -1.09 -0.69
CA GLU A 74 12.44 -1.70 -1.68
C GLU A 74 11.64 -2.79 -0.95
N GLN A 75 10.39 -2.50 -0.59
CA GLN A 75 9.47 -3.47 0.02
C GLN A 75 9.08 -4.47 -1.07
N ALA A 76 10.02 -5.35 -1.41
CA ALA A 76 9.90 -6.32 -2.48
C ALA A 76 8.93 -7.48 -2.16
N ASP A 77 8.44 -7.56 -0.90
CA ASP A 77 7.58 -8.64 -0.42
C ASP A 77 6.15 -8.20 -0.06
N SER A 78 5.77 -6.93 -0.23
CA SER A 78 4.38 -6.50 0.01
C SER A 78 3.55 -6.72 -1.25
N LEU A 79 2.47 -7.49 -1.13
CA LEU A 79 1.44 -7.59 -2.16
C LEU A 79 0.98 -6.19 -2.57
N SER A 80 0.88 -5.97 -3.87
CA SER A 80 0.29 -4.76 -4.44
C SER A 80 -1.14 -4.58 -3.89
N PRO A 81 -1.64 -3.33 -3.73
CA PRO A 81 -3.04 -3.09 -3.37
C PRO A 81 -4.05 -3.86 -4.21
N GLU A 82 -3.77 -4.06 -5.51
CA GLU A 82 -4.60 -4.87 -6.41
C GLU A 82 -4.61 -6.35 -6.02
N GLN A 83 -3.47 -6.90 -5.63
CA GLN A 83 -3.34 -8.28 -5.18
C GLN A 83 -4.04 -8.50 -3.84
N LEU A 84 -3.95 -7.55 -2.92
CA LEU A 84 -4.70 -7.59 -1.65
C LEU A 84 -6.22 -7.61 -1.89
N LEU A 85 -6.71 -6.82 -2.86
CA LEU A 85 -8.12 -6.84 -3.24
C LEU A 85 -8.54 -8.19 -3.81
N ILE A 86 -7.74 -8.77 -4.72
CA ILE A 86 -8.01 -10.11 -5.28
C ILE A 86 -8.07 -11.17 -4.19
N GLU A 87 -7.09 -11.19 -3.27
CA GLU A 87 -7.10 -12.12 -2.14
C GLU A 87 -8.31 -11.94 -1.24
N GLN A 88 -8.76 -10.70 -1.03
CA GLN A 88 -9.97 -10.42 -0.25
C GLN A 88 -11.22 -10.99 -0.93
N TYR A 89 -11.37 -10.81 -2.25
CA TYR A 89 -12.48 -11.42 -3.00
C TYR A 89 -12.42 -12.94 -2.95
N ASP A 90 -11.24 -13.54 -3.15
CA ASP A 90 -11.05 -14.99 -3.04
C ASP A 90 -11.43 -15.53 -1.65
N GLN A 91 -11.10 -14.79 -0.59
CA GLN A 91 -11.49 -15.14 0.77
C GLN A 91 -13.00 -15.10 0.95
N LEU A 92 -13.66 -14.03 0.48
CA LEU A 92 -15.12 -13.90 0.54
C LEU A 92 -15.83 -15.01 -0.23
N ASP A 93 -15.35 -15.34 -1.43
CA ASP A 93 -15.92 -16.42 -2.25
C ASP A 93 -15.75 -17.78 -1.57
N ARG A 94 -14.57 -18.05 -0.98
CA ARG A 94 -14.33 -19.27 -0.18
C ARG A 94 -15.24 -19.33 1.03
N GLU A 95 -15.42 -18.24 1.76
CA GLU A 95 -16.32 -18.19 2.91
C GLU A 95 -17.77 -18.46 2.50
N GLN A 96 -18.25 -17.82 1.44
CA GLN A 96 -19.59 -18.05 0.92
C GLN A 96 -19.79 -19.51 0.49
N PHE A 97 -18.81 -20.07 -0.23
CA PHE A 97 -18.84 -21.47 -0.63
C PHE A 97 -18.87 -22.41 0.58
N CYS A 98 -18.02 -22.18 1.59
CA CYS A 98 -17.98 -22.97 2.82
C CYS A 98 -19.29 -22.89 3.61
N ARG A 99 -19.93 -21.71 3.67
CA ARG A 99 -21.24 -21.53 4.30
C ARG A 99 -22.31 -22.32 3.55
N LEU A 100 -22.36 -22.19 2.23
CA LEU A 100 -23.35 -22.89 1.40
C LEU A 100 -23.16 -24.42 1.43
N LEU A 101 -21.92 -24.89 1.42
CA LEU A 101 -21.60 -26.31 1.58
C LEU A 101 -22.04 -26.85 2.93
N SER A 102 -21.73 -26.11 4.01
CA SER A 102 -22.18 -26.44 5.37
C SER A 102 -23.70 -26.52 5.46
N GLU A 103 -24.41 -25.57 4.87
CA GLU A 103 -25.87 -25.56 4.81
C GLU A 103 -26.40 -26.77 4.04
N GLY A 104 -25.86 -27.06 2.86
CA GLY A 104 -26.26 -28.22 2.05
C GLY A 104 -26.06 -29.54 2.80
N ILE A 105 -24.91 -29.71 3.45
CA ILE A 105 -24.60 -30.91 4.25
C ILE A 105 -25.60 -31.07 5.40
N ASN A 106 -25.98 -29.97 6.05
CA ASN A 106 -26.87 -30.01 7.22
C ASN A 106 -28.36 -30.13 6.89
N THR A 107 -28.79 -29.67 5.71
CA THR A 107 -30.22 -29.59 5.37
C THR A 107 -30.69 -30.69 4.41
N CYS A 108 -29.87 -31.10 3.44
CA CYS A 108 -30.34 -32.01 2.38
C CYS A 108 -29.96 -33.49 2.60
N LEU A 109 -29.00 -33.77 3.47
CA LEU A 109 -28.52 -35.12 3.77
C LEU A 109 -29.21 -35.71 4.99
N SER A 110 -29.44 -37.03 4.97
CA SER A 110 -29.80 -37.73 6.21
C SER A 110 -28.61 -37.81 7.15
N GLU A 111 -28.85 -38.04 8.44
CA GLU A 111 -27.79 -38.19 9.44
C GLU A 111 -26.75 -39.25 9.04
N THR A 112 -27.21 -40.40 8.54
CA THR A 112 -26.34 -41.47 8.03
C THR A 112 -25.50 -41.02 6.84
N GLN A 113 -26.10 -40.31 5.88
CA GLN A 113 -25.40 -39.79 4.71
C GLN A 113 -24.33 -38.77 5.10
N ARG A 114 -24.69 -37.82 5.97
CA ARG A 114 -23.78 -36.80 6.51
C ARG A 114 -22.62 -37.46 7.24
N ARG A 115 -22.89 -38.37 8.18
CA ARG A 115 -21.85 -39.05 8.97
C ARG A 115 -20.87 -39.82 8.08
N ARG A 116 -21.37 -40.59 7.12
CA ARG A 116 -20.51 -41.35 6.17
C ARG A 116 -19.68 -40.42 5.29
N LEU A 117 -20.28 -39.31 4.82
CA LEU A 117 -19.60 -38.32 3.98
C LEU A 117 -18.47 -37.60 4.74
N LEU A 118 -18.71 -37.22 6.00
CA LEU A 118 -17.69 -36.59 6.86
C LEU A 118 -16.52 -37.54 7.11
N LYS A 119 -16.80 -38.79 7.47
CA LYS A 119 -15.78 -39.83 7.65
C LYS A 119 -14.91 -40.04 6.42
N PHE A 120 -15.53 -40.09 5.25
CA PHE A 120 -14.81 -40.35 4.00
C PHE A 120 -13.96 -39.16 3.54
N TYR A 121 -14.53 -37.95 3.48
CA TYR A 121 -13.85 -36.78 2.90
C TYR A 121 -13.05 -35.94 3.89
N PHE A 122 -13.45 -35.89 5.17
CA PHE A 122 -12.81 -35.02 6.17
C PHE A 122 -11.93 -35.81 7.15
N GLU A 123 -12.31 -37.03 7.51
CA GLU A 123 -11.52 -37.89 8.41
C GLU A 123 -10.59 -38.86 7.65
N GLY A 124 -10.70 -38.94 6.31
CA GLY A 124 -9.84 -39.77 5.46
C GLY A 124 -10.09 -41.28 5.57
N GLN A 125 -11.23 -41.71 6.12
CA GLN A 125 -11.57 -43.13 6.25
C GLN A 125 -11.98 -43.73 4.89
N SER A 126 -11.53 -44.94 4.61
CA SER A 126 -11.98 -45.70 3.45
C SER A 126 -13.41 -46.22 3.62
N GLU A 127 -14.07 -46.54 2.51
CA GLU A 127 -15.41 -47.14 2.55
C GLU A 127 -15.44 -48.46 3.32
N ALA A 128 -14.36 -49.25 3.26
CA ALA A 128 -14.23 -50.51 3.97
C ALA A 128 -14.14 -50.32 5.48
N GLU A 129 -13.36 -49.34 5.96
CA GLU A 129 -13.27 -49.01 7.39
C GLU A 129 -14.61 -48.51 7.93
N ILE A 130 -15.31 -47.66 7.17
CA ILE A 130 -16.64 -47.18 7.53
C ILE A 130 -17.65 -48.35 7.57
N ALA A 131 -17.61 -49.23 6.57
CA ALA A 131 -18.46 -50.41 6.48
C ALA A 131 -18.26 -51.36 7.66
N GLN A 132 -16.99 -51.64 8.02
CA GLN A 132 -16.63 -52.45 9.17
C GLN A 132 -17.12 -51.83 10.49
N ALA A 133 -16.88 -50.52 10.69
CA ALA A 133 -17.31 -49.81 11.88
C ALA A 133 -18.85 -49.82 12.05
N GLU A 134 -19.59 -49.74 10.95
CA GLU A 134 -21.06 -49.75 10.94
C GLU A 134 -21.67 -51.15 10.83
N LYS A 135 -20.85 -52.19 10.66
CA LYS A 135 -21.28 -53.58 10.41
C LYS A 135 -22.25 -53.71 9.21
N VAL A 136 -21.96 -52.97 8.14
CA VAL A 136 -22.71 -53.02 6.88
C VAL A 136 -21.80 -53.47 5.73
N ALA A 137 -22.40 -53.90 4.62
CA ALA A 137 -21.64 -54.19 3.42
C ALA A 137 -21.06 -52.91 2.80
N GLN A 138 -19.82 -52.96 2.30
CA GLN A 138 -19.16 -51.82 1.66
C GLN A 138 -19.94 -51.21 0.48
N PRO A 139 -20.65 -51.97 -0.38
CA PRO A 139 -21.53 -51.40 -1.39
C PRO A 139 -22.60 -50.43 -0.85
N ASN A 140 -23.09 -50.66 0.38
CA ASN A 140 -24.07 -49.77 1.01
C ASN A 140 -23.45 -48.41 1.42
N ILE A 141 -22.15 -48.39 1.72
CA ILE A 141 -21.41 -47.15 1.97
C ILE A 141 -21.23 -46.40 0.65
N ALA A 142 -20.75 -47.08 -0.39
CA ALA A 142 -20.57 -46.51 -1.73
C ALA A 142 -21.86 -45.88 -2.26
N GLU A 143 -22.99 -46.61 -2.18
CA GLU A 143 -24.29 -46.10 -2.62
C GLU A 143 -24.75 -44.89 -1.78
N SER A 144 -24.54 -44.93 -0.46
CA SER A 144 -24.85 -43.82 0.43
C SER A 144 -24.06 -42.56 0.08
N LEU A 145 -22.75 -42.67 -0.18
CA LEU A 145 -21.89 -41.58 -0.59
C LEU A 145 -22.29 -41.01 -1.95
N TRP A 146 -22.57 -41.88 -2.92
CA TRP A 146 -23.05 -41.47 -4.23
C TRP A 146 -24.38 -40.69 -4.14
N ARG A 147 -25.36 -41.20 -3.39
CA ARG A 147 -26.64 -40.52 -3.16
C ARG A 147 -26.45 -39.17 -2.44
N ALA A 148 -25.54 -39.10 -1.47
CA ALA A 148 -25.23 -37.85 -0.78
C ALA A 148 -24.66 -36.80 -1.74
N LYS A 149 -23.71 -37.21 -2.60
CA LYS A 149 -23.12 -36.33 -3.63
C LYS A 149 -24.18 -35.82 -4.62
N GLU A 150 -25.07 -36.70 -5.08
CA GLU A 150 -26.17 -36.29 -5.99
C GLU A 150 -27.16 -35.34 -5.33
N LYS A 151 -27.44 -35.50 -4.04
CA LYS A 151 -28.27 -34.56 -3.29
C LYS A 151 -27.62 -33.19 -3.15
N LEU A 152 -26.33 -33.15 -2.77
CA LEU A 152 -25.57 -31.90 -2.69
C LEU A 152 -25.52 -31.21 -4.05
N LYS A 153 -25.27 -31.96 -5.13
CA LYS A 153 -25.30 -31.42 -6.51
C LYS A 153 -26.65 -30.77 -6.85
N LYS A 154 -27.76 -31.40 -6.47
CA LYS A 154 -29.11 -30.83 -6.66
C LYS A 154 -29.35 -29.60 -5.78
N PHE A 155 -28.80 -29.58 -4.56
CA PHE A 155 -28.86 -28.42 -3.68
C PHE A 155 -28.12 -27.22 -4.29
N PHE A 156 -26.88 -27.39 -4.72
CA PHE A 156 -26.10 -26.32 -5.35
C PHE A 156 -26.73 -25.79 -6.65
N LYS A 157 -27.32 -26.66 -7.47
CA LYS A 157 -28.06 -26.22 -8.68
C LYS A 157 -29.31 -25.38 -8.40
N LYS A 158 -29.82 -25.39 -7.17
CA LYS A 158 -30.98 -24.59 -6.74
C LYS A 158 -30.57 -23.31 -6.02
N ALA A 159 -29.38 -23.31 -5.43
CA ALA A 159 -28.84 -22.19 -4.66
C ALA A 159 -28.11 -21.16 -5.53
N ILE A 160 -27.67 -21.58 -6.74
CA ILE A 160 -27.16 -20.73 -7.82
C ILE A 160 -28.33 -20.42 -8.77
#